data_AF-A0A956H734-F1
#
_entry.id   AF-A0A956H734-F1
#
_cell.length_a   1.000
_cell.length_b   1.000
_cell.length_c   1.000
_cell.angle_alpha   90.00
_cell.angle_beta   90.00
_cell.angle_gamma   90.00
#
_symmetry.space_group_name_H-M   'P 1'
#
loop_
_entity.id
_entity.type
_entity.pdbx_description
1 polymer ?
#
loop_
_entity_poly.entity_id
_entity_poly.type
_entity_poly.pdbx_seq_one_letter_code
_entity_poly.pdbx_strand_id
1 'polypeptide(L)' 'MGNTRQNLASAVAGETHEYTDMYPGMAKTAREEGFGEIADWFETLAKAEKSHAGRFQKLLDEHF' A
#
# COMPACT_ATOMS: atom_id res chain seq x y z
N MET A 1 16.76 2.45 -12.39
CA MET A 1 16.31 1.24 -11.67
C MET A 1 17.46 0.74 -10.81
N GLY A 2 17.20 0.35 -9.56
CA GLY A 2 18.22 -0.14 -8.62
C GLY A 2 18.43 -1.65 -8.72
N ASN A 3 19.31 -2.19 -7.87
CA ASN A 3 19.43 -3.65 -7.70
C ASN A 3 18.20 -4.21 -6.97
N THR A 4 18.06 -5.54 -6.91
CA THR A 4 16.89 -6.20 -6.31
C THR A 4 16.62 -5.76 -4.88
N ARG A 5 17.65 -5.63 -4.04
CA ARG A 5 17.51 -5.15 -2.64
C ARG A 5 16.91 -3.74 -2.61
N GLN A 6 17.43 -2.83 -3.42
CA GLN A 6 16.95 -1.45 -3.49
C GLN A 6 15.51 -1.39 -4.01
N ASN A 7 15.18 -2.18 -5.04
CA ASN A 7 13.83 -2.23 -5.59
C ASN A 7 12.82 -2.77 -4.57
N LEU A 8 13.18 -3.81 -3.80
CA LEU A 8 12.33 -4.34 -2.72
C LEU A 8 12.13 -3.31 -1.60
N ALA A 9 13.20 -2.62 -1.17
CA ALA A 9 13.07 -1.58 -0.15
C ALA A 9 12.19 -0.41 -0.63
N SER A 10 12.33 0.01 -1.90
CA SER A 10 11.46 1.02 -2.49
C SER A 10 10.01 0.54 -2.60
N ALA A 11 9.78 -0.72 -2.96
CA ALA A 11 8.44 -1.30 -3.00
C ALA A 11 7.81 -1.31 -1.60
N VAL A 12 8.52 -1.80 -0.57
CA VAL A 12 8.01 -1.75 0.82
C VAL A 12 7.62 -0.34 1.24
N ALA A 13 8.45 0.66 0.93
CA ALA A 13 8.15 2.05 1.27
C ALA A 13 6.91 2.58 0.53
N GLY A 14 6.80 2.31 -0.77
CA GLY A 14 5.64 2.70 -1.58
C GLY A 14 4.35 2.07 -1.08
N GLU A 15 4.32 0.74 -1.00
CA GLU A 15 3.17 -0.03 -0.52
C GLU A 15 2.76 0.40 0.90
N THR A 16 3.74 0.69 1.77
CA THR A 16 3.46 1.20 3.12
C THR A 16 2.80 2.56 3.11
N HIS A 17 3.28 3.50 2.29
CA HIS A 17 2.62 4.79 2.13
C HIS A 17 1.19 4.63 1.60
N GLU A 18 0.99 3.72 0.66
CA GLU A 18 -0.32 3.46 0.07
C GLU A 18 -1.35 2.95 1.10
N TYR A 19 -1.02 1.93 1.90
CA TYR A 19 -1.98 1.39 2.87
C TYR A 19 -2.11 2.18 4.17
N THR A 20 -1.12 3.00 4.54
CA THR A 20 -1.15 3.75 5.82
C THR A 20 -1.71 5.15 5.67
N ASP A 21 -1.59 5.76 4.50
CA ASP A 21 -1.90 7.18 4.30
C ASP A 21 -2.76 7.40 3.04
N MET A 22 -2.25 7.05 1.86
CA MET A 22 -2.88 7.41 0.59
C MET A 22 -4.31 6.86 0.44
N TYR A 23 -4.49 5.54 0.51
CA TYR A 23 -5.81 4.94 0.33
C TYR A 23 -6.77 5.23 1.49
N PRO A 24 -6.35 5.22 2.77
CA PRO A 24 -7.21 5.71 3.86
C PRO A 24 -7.66 7.16 3.67
N GLY A 25 -6.78 8.05 3.21
CA GLY A 25 -7.11 9.43 2.90
C GLY A 25 -8.13 9.54 1.75
N MET A 26 -7.91 8.81 0.66
CA MET A 26 -8.84 8.75 -0.47
C MET A 26 -10.21 8.18 -0.08
N ALA A 27 -10.24 7.12 0.75
CA ALA A 27 -11.48 6.55 1.26
C ALA A 27 -12.27 7.57 2.08
N LYS A 28 -11.59 8.31 2.96
CA LYS A 28 -12.20 9.38 3.75
C LYS A 28 -12.81 10.46 2.85
N THR A 29 -12.05 10.99 1.90
CA THR A 29 -12.55 11.99 0.94
C THR A 29 -13.75 11.46 0.16
N ALA A 30 -13.69 10.22 -0.35
CA ALA A 30 -14.81 9.62 -1.07
C ALA A 30 -16.08 9.49 -0.20
N ARG A 31 -15.95 9.17 1.10
CA ARG A 31 -17.11 9.19 2.02
C ARG A 31 -17.67 10.59 2.20
N GLU A 32 -16.82 11.59 2.39
CA GLU A 32 -17.23 13.00 2.58
C GLU A 32 -17.94 13.56 1.35
N GLU A 33 -17.56 13.11 0.15
CA GLU A 33 -18.19 13.50 -1.12
C GLU A 33 -19.42 12.64 -1.48
N GLY A 34 -19.78 11.65 -0.66
CA GLY A 34 -20.96 10.80 -0.87
C GLY A 34 -20.75 9.59 -1.79
N PHE A 35 -19.50 9.29 -2.17
CA PHE A 35 -19.13 8.14 -3.00
C PHE A 35 -18.81 6.90 -2.14
N GLY A 36 -19.84 6.35 -1.50
CA GLY A 36 -19.70 5.23 -0.55
C GLY A 36 -19.01 3.99 -1.15
N GLU A 37 -19.39 3.56 -2.35
CA GLU A 37 -18.80 2.38 -3.01
C GLU A 37 -17.32 2.60 -3.38
N ILE A 38 -16.94 3.81 -3.79
CA ILE A 38 -15.55 4.15 -4.10
C ILE A 38 -14.70 4.11 -2.82
N ALA A 39 -15.24 4.58 -1.69
CA ALA A 39 -14.56 4.47 -0.40
C ALA A 39 -14.30 3.00 -0.02
N ASP A 40 -15.30 2.12 -0.18
CA ASP A 40 -15.14 0.68 0.09
C ASP A 40 -14.05 0.05 -0.79
N TRP A 41 -13.93 0.50 -2.04
CA TRP A 41 -12.85 0.10 -2.94
C TRP A 41 -11.48 0.55 -2.44
N PHE A 42 -11.32 1.81 -2.03
CA PHE A 42 -10.05 2.29 -1.47
C PHE A 42 -9.66 1.56 -0.18
N GLU A 43 -10.62 1.24 0.70
CA GLU A 43 -10.37 0.42 1.89
C GLU A 43 -9.93 -1.02 1.53
N THR A 44 -10.43 -1.55 0.42
CA THR A 44 -10.02 -2.86 -0.10
C THR A 44 -8.61 -2.83 -0.68
N LEU A 45 -8.26 -1.78 -1.43
CA LEU A 45 -6.91 -1.56 -1.95
C LEU A 45 -5.89 -1.43 -0.81
N ALA A 46 -6.20 -0.65 0.24
CA ALA A 46 -5.32 -0.56 1.41
C ALA A 46 -5.01 -1.94 2.04
N LYS A 47 -5.97 -2.86 2.07
CA LYS A 47 -5.73 -4.23 2.57
C LYS A 47 -4.81 -5.04 1.64
N ALA A 48 -4.93 -4.85 0.33
CA ALA A 48 -4.05 -5.48 -0.66
C ALA A 48 -2.62 -4.99 -0.52
N GLU A 49 -2.39 -3.68 -0.45
CA GLU A 49 -1.04 -3.11 -0.36
C GLU A 49 -0.37 -3.45 0.98
N LYS A 50 -1.15 -3.58 2.06
CA LYS A 50 -0.62 -4.13 3.32
C LYS A 50 -0.08 -5.55 3.15
N SER A 51 -0.76 -6.39 2.37
CA SER A 51 -0.27 -7.74 2.05
C SER A 51 0.96 -7.71 1.14
N HIS A 52 1.01 -6.80 0.15
CA HIS A 52 2.20 -6.61 -0.70
C HIS A 52 3.41 -6.17 0.12
N ALA A 53 3.28 -5.11 0.93
CA ALA A 53 4.33 -4.62 1.82
C ALA A 53 4.89 -5.75 2.71
N GLY A 54 4.02 -6.56 3.32
CA GLY A 54 4.43 -7.69 4.14
C GLY A 54 5.22 -8.76 3.37
N ARG A 55 4.81 -9.07 2.13
CA ARG A 55 5.53 -10.03 1.27
C ARG A 55 6.88 -9.49 0.82
N PHE A 56 6.96 -8.23 0.41
CA PHE A 56 8.22 -7.62 -0.02
C PHE A 56 9.19 -7.46 1.15
N GLN A 57 8.70 -7.08 2.34
CA GLN A 57 9.52 -7.01 3.55
C GLN A 57 10.09 -8.40 3.89
N LYS A 58 9.26 -9.44 3.85
CA LYS A 58 9.71 -10.81 4.08
C LYS A 58 10.80 -11.23 3.09
N LEU A 59 10.63 -10.97 1.79
CA LEU A 59 11.64 -11.28 0.78
C LEU A 59 12.93 -10.47 0.97
N LEU A 60 12.81 -9.22 1.42
CA LEU A 60 13.96 -8.38 1.72
C LEU A 60 14.75 -8.98 2.90
N ASP A 61 14.07 -9.38 3.97
CA ASP A 61 14.69 -9.94 5.18
C ASP A 61 15.29 -11.33 4.97
N GLU A 62 14.69 -12.15 4.10
CA GLU A 62 15.17 -13.52 3.85
C GLU A 62 16.35 -13.58 2.87
N HIS A 63 16.55 -12.55 2.05
CA HIS A 63 17.53 -12.57 0.95
C HIS A 63 18.59 -11.46 0.99
N PHE A 64 18.50 -10.47 1.89
CA PHE A 64 19.42 -9.31 1.95
C PHE A 64 19.67 -8.77 3.36
#